data_AF-A0A0E0QSN0-F1
#
_entry.id   AF-A0A0E0QSN0-F1
#
_cell.length_a   1.000
_cell.length_b   1.000
_cell.length_c   1.000
_cell.angle_alpha   90.00
_cell.angle_beta   90.00
_cell.angle_gamma   90.00
#
_symmetry.space_group_name_H-M   'P 1'
#
loop_
_entity.id
_entity.type
_entity.pdbx_description
1 polymer ?
#
loop_
_entity_poly.entity_id
_entity_poly.type
_entity_poly.pdbx_seq_one_letter_code
_entity_poly.pdbx_strand_id
1 'polypeptide(L)'
;METSAFNFSTTYVDSTVFSDTYKGMVPTVLDWTVEWKKCEEAKENRTSYACVSSNSYCVDATNGRGYRCKCSDGYKGNPYITDGCEGGSIGVVTLVTIVTCAYLIQERKKLHSIKQKYF
;
A
#
# COMPACT_ATOMS: atom_id res chain seq x y z
N MET A 1 -0.46 -8.41 -3.98
CA MET A 1 -1.14 -9.09 -2.86
C MET A 1 -1.86 -10.28 -3.47
N GLU A 2 -1.18 -11.43 -3.50
CA GLU A 2 -1.74 -12.70 -3.95
C GLU A 2 -2.96 -13.00 -3.08
N THR A 3 -4.16 -12.74 -3.59
CA THR A 3 -5.42 -12.84 -2.83
C THR A 3 -6.26 -14.05 -3.22
N SER A 4 -5.80 -14.84 -4.19
CA SER A 4 -6.46 -16.06 -4.63
C SER A 4 -5.49 -17.23 -4.52
N ALA A 5 -5.71 -18.10 -3.54
CA ALA A 5 -5.01 -19.36 -3.44
C ALA A 5 -5.54 -20.32 -4.52
N PHE A 6 -4.65 -20.95 -5.27
CA PHE A 6 -5.03 -22.04 -6.16
C PHE A 6 -5.50 -23.24 -5.33
N ASN A 7 -6.71 -23.73 -5.58
CA ASN A 7 -7.23 -24.92 -4.93
C ASN A 7 -7.04 -26.13 -5.85
N PHE A 8 -6.12 -27.02 -5.46
CA PHE A 8 -5.82 -28.21 -6.23
C PHE A 8 -6.89 -29.29 -6.02
N SER A 9 -7.32 -29.92 -7.13
CA SER A 9 -8.18 -31.11 -7.12
C SER A 9 -7.45 -32.27 -7.79
N THR A 10 -7.62 -33.48 -7.26
CA THR A 10 -7.03 -34.70 -7.85
C THR A 10 -7.58 -35.00 -9.24
N THR A 11 -8.81 -34.56 -9.55
CA THR A 11 -9.41 -34.70 -10.88
C THR A 11 -8.62 -33.98 -11.97
N TYR A 12 -7.78 -33.00 -11.61
CA TYR A 12 -6.94 -32.27 -12.56
C TYR A 12 -5.79 -33.11 -13.14
N VAL A 13 -5.41 -34.22 -12.51
CA VAL A 13 -4.25 -35.04 -12.93
C VAL A 13 -4.60 -35.97 -14.09
N ASP A 14 -5.79 -36.56 -14.07
CA ASP A 14 -6.15 -37.70 -14.94
C ASP A 14 -7.34 -37.40 -15.86
N SER A 15 -7.74 -36.13 -15.99
CA SER A 15 -8.89 -35.74 -16.82
C SER A 15 -8.72 -34.36 -17.47
N THR A 16 -9.58 -34.04 -18.43
CA THR A 16 -9.60 -32.71 -19.10
C THR A 16 -10.14 -31.59 -18.23
N VAL A 17 -10.64 -31.89 -17.02
CA VAL A 17 -11.31 -30.92 -16.13
C VAL A 17 -10.45 -29.68 -15.86
N PHE A 18 -9.12 -29.85 -15.73
CA PHE A 18 -8.22 -28.71 -15.59
C PHE A 18 -8.23 -27.81 -16.84
N SER A 19 -8.06 -28.41 -18.02
CA SER A 19 -8.07 -27.71 -19.30
C SER A 19 -9.42 -27.04 -19.58
N ASP A 20 -10.53 -27.71 -19.24
CA ASP A 20 -11.88 -27.19 -19.45
C ASP A 20 -12.16 -26.00 -18.51
N THR A 21 -11.74 -26.10 -17.25
CA THR A 21 -11.93 -25.05 -16.23
C THR A 21 -11.09 -23.80 -16.53
N TYR A 22 -9.81 -23.99 -16.87
CA TYR A 22 -8.88 -22.88 -17.11
C TYR A 22 -8.69 -22.53 -18.59
N LYS A 23 -9.46 -23.16 -19.49
CA LYS A 23 -9.38 -22.99 -20.96
C LYS A 23 -7.95 -23.18 -21.50
N GLY A 24 -7.25 -24.19 -20.98
CA GLY A 24 -5.85 -24.47 -21.29
C GLY A 24 -4.82 -23.48 -20.72
N MET A 25 -5.25 -22.49 -19.92
CA MET A 25 -4.33 -21.59 -19.21
C MET A 25 -3.87 -22.23 -17.90
N VAL A 26 -2.66 -21.91 -17.46
CA VAL A 26 -2.11 -22.39 -16.19
C VAL A 26 -2.10 -21.23 -15.19
N PRO A 27 -2.74 -21.35 -14.02
CA PRO A 27 -2.61 -20.35 -12.97
C PRO A 27 -1.16 -20.32 -12.47
N THR A 28 -0.47 -19.21 -12.71
CA THR A 28 0.91 -19.00 -12.30
C THR A 28 0.97 -17.98 -11.18
N VAL A 29 1.79 -18.28 -10.16
CA VAL A 29 2.17 -17.32 -9.13
C VAL A 29 3.62 -16.95 -9.36
N LEU A 30 3.90 -15.67 -9.56
CA LEU A 30 5.27 -15.19 -9.64
C LEU A 30 5.80 -15.01 -8.22
N ASP A 31 6.86 -15.73 -7.87
CA ASP A 31 7.62 -15.49 -6.65
C ASP A 31 8.92 -14.77 -7.01
N TRP A 32 9.17 -13.64 -6.36
CA TRP A 32 10.34 -12.80 -6.62
C TRP A 32 10.90 -12.22 -5.33
N THR A 33 12.20 -11.93 -5.37
CA THR A 33 12.93 -11.29 -4.29
C THR A 33 13.81 -10.19 -4.84
N VAL A 34 14.12 -9.21 -4.00
CA VAL A 34 15.10 -8.17 -4.29
C VAL A 34 16.44 -8.59 -3.73
N GLU A 35 17.46 -8.49 -4.60
CA GLU A 35 18.85 -8.84 -4.30
C GLU A 35 19.01 -10.26 -3.70
N TRP A 36 20.24 -10.61 -3.36
CA TRP A 36 20.59 -11.83 -2.63
C TRP A 36 20.97 -11.51 -1.17
N LYS A 37 20.26 -10.56 -0.56
CA LYS A 37 20.50 -10.06 0.80
C LYS A 37 19.25 -10.17 1.66
N LYS A 38 19.43 -10.35 2.97
CA LYS A 38 18.32 -10.24 3.93
C LYS A 38 18.01 -8.78 4.25
N CYS A 39 16.88 -8.55 4.90
CA CYS A 39 16.44 -7.22 5.30
C CYS A 39 17.44 -6.46 6.14
N GLU A 40 18.16 -7.12 7.04
CA GLU A 40 19.17 -6.49 7.89
C GLU A 40 20.32 -5.94 7.03
N GLU A 41 20.89 -6.78 6.17
CA GLU A 41 21.97 -6.42 5.25
C GLU A 41 21.52 -5.37 4.21
N ALA A 42 20.29 -5.49 3.69
CA ALA A 42 19.78 -4.59 2.67
C ALA A 42 19.59 -3.15 3.19
N LYS A 43 19.28 -2.98 4.49
CA LYS A 43 19.09 -1.66 5.11
C LYS A 43 20.39 -0.89 5.31
N GLU A 44 21.54 -1.57 5.30
CA GLU A 44 22.86 -0.94 5.44
C GLU A 44 23.19 -0.08 4.20
N ASN A 45 22.82 -0.55 3.00
CA ASN A 45 23.02 0.20 1.78
C ASN A 45 21.74 0.92 1.32
N ARG A 46 21.56 2.15 1.79
CA ARG A 46 20.38 2.96 1.47
C ARG A 46 20.24 3.34 -0.01
N THR A 47 21.31 3.31 -0.80
CA THR A 47 21.21 3.62 -2.23
C THR A 47 20.69 2.45 -3.06
N SER A 48 20.89 1.20 -2.61
CA SER A 48 20.35 0.00 -3.28
C SER A 48 19.10 -0.57 -2.62
N TYR A 49 18.74 -0.09 -1.43
CA TYR A 49 17.54 -0.53 -0.71
C TYR A 49 16.25 -0.18 -1.48
N ALA A 50 15.45 -1.20 -1.79
CA ALA A 50 14.33 -1.06 -2.71
C ALA A 50 13.01 -0.62 -2.07
N CYS A 51 12.86 -0.71 -0.74
CA CYS A 51 11.63 -0.27 -0.07
C CYS A 51 11.68 1.24 0.16
N VAL A 52 11.46 1.99 -0.92
CA VAL A 52 11.65 3.45 -0.96
C VAL A 52 10.40 4.23 -0.54
N SER A 53 9.24 3.60 -0.48
CA SER A 53 8.03 4.28 -0.02
C SER A 53 8.09 4.57 1.48
N SER A 54 7.63 5.76 1.87
CA SER A 54 7.18 6.03 3.23
C SER A 54 6.12 4.99 3.65
N ASN A 55 6.08 4.62 4.93
CA ASN A 55 5.17 3.59 5.45
C ASN A 55 5.29 2.23 4.74
N SER A 56 6.51 1.86 4.38
CA SER A 56 6.84 0.52 3.89
C SER A 56 7.94 -0.12 4.73
N TYR A 57 7.98 -1.44 4.70
CA TYR A 57 8.97 -2.22 5.41
C TYR A 57 9.42 -3.44 4.61
N CYS A 58 10.61 -3.92 4.95
CA CYS A 58 11.22 -5.09 4.36
C CYS A 58 10.74 -6.37 5.05
N VAL A 59 10.50 -7.41 4.26
CA VAL A 59 10.16 -8.77 4.71
C VAL A 59 11.10 -9.76 4.03
N ASP A 60 11.79 -10.59 4.81
CA ASP A 60 12.68 -11.61 4.27
C ASP A 60 11.92 -12.64 3.43
N ALA A 61 12.57 -13.17 2.40
CA ALA A 61 12.04 -14.28 1.63
C ALA A 61 11.94 -15.55 2.49
N THR A 62 10.83 -16.28 2.37
CA THR A 62 10.58 -17.51 3.14
C THR A 62 11.42 -18.70 2.67
N ASN A 63 11.80 -18.73 1.39
CA ASN A 63 12.46 -19.89 0.75
C ASN A 63 13.85 -19.56 0.17
N GLY A 64 14.65 -18.71 0.82
CA GLY A 64 16.00 -18.41 0.33
C GLY A 64 16.60 -17.11 0.85
N ARG A 65 17.54 -16.56 0.08
CA ARG A 65 18.04 -15.19 0.30
C ARG A 65 17.27 -14.19 -0.55
N GLY A 66 17.32 -12.93 -0.15
CA GLY A 66 16.54 -11.86 -0.75
C GLY A 66 15.40 -11.41 0.15
N TYR A 67 14.79 -10.29 -0.22
CA TYR A 67 13.69 -9.71 0.54
C TYR A 67 12.62 -9.13 -0.38
N ARG A 68 11.46 -8.80 0.20
CA ARG A 68 10.37 -8.09 -0.45
C ARG A 68 9.99 -6.86 0.35
N CYS A 69 9.33 -5.92 -0.31
CA CYS A 69 8.79 -4.73 0.32
C CYS A 69 7.29 -4.88 0.51
N LYS A 70 6.79 -4.43 1.66
CA LYS A 70 5.37 -4.45 2.01
C LYS A 70 4.98 -3.11 2.62
N CYS A 71 3.80 -2.60 2.30
CA CYS A 71 3.26 -1.44 3.01
C CYS A 71 2.94 -1.81 4.46
N SER A 72 3.18 -0.87 5.37
CA SER A 72 2.77 -0.95 6.76
C SER A 72 1.25 -1.12 6.88
N ASP A 73 0.80 -1.64 8.02
CA ASP A 73 -0.63 -1.86 8.25
C ASP A 73 -1.41 -0.54 8.15
N GLY A 74 -2.54 -0.59 7.44
CA GLY A 74 -3.35 0.60 7.13
C GLY A 74 -2.95 1.34 5.85
N TYR A 75 -1.84 0.94 5.20
CA TYR A 75 -1.38 1.51 3.94
C TYR A 75 -1.49 0.49 2.80
N LYS A 76 -1.80 0.97 1.59
CA LYS A 76 -1.92 0.15 0.38
C LYS A 76 -1.19 0.79 -0.79
N GLY A 77 -0.79 -0.02 -1.76
CA GLY A 77 -0.13 0.42 -2.99
C GLY A 77 1.21 -0.26 -3.20
N ASN A 78 2.13 0.41 -3.89
CA ASN A 78 3.41 -0.16 -4.31
C ASN A 78 4.57 0.37 -3.45
N PRO A 79 5.15 -0.45 -2.55
CA PRO A 79 6.22 -0.01 -1.65
C PRO A 79 7.58 0.23 -2.34
N TYR A 80 7.71 -0.14 -3.61
CA TYR A 80 8.92 0.05 -4.44
C TYR A 80 8.94 1.41 -5.16
N ILE A 81 7.90 2.22 -4.99
CA ILE A 81 7.79 3.57 -5.57
C ILE A 81 7.74 4.57 -4.42
N THR A 82 8.43 5.69 -4.55
CA THR A 82 8.37 6.78 -3.56
C THR A 82 6.93 7.21 -3.36
N ASP A 83 6.50 7.30 -2.10
CA ASP A 83 5.10 7.58 -1.69
C ASP A 83 4.04 6.62 -2.27
N GLY A 84 4.46 5.44 -2.74
CA GLY A 84 3.54 4.45 -3.32
C GLY A 84 2.68 3.70 -2.31
N CYS A 85 2.96 3.80 -1.00
CA CYS A 85 2.10 3.33 0.07
C CYS A 85 1.22 4.47 0.60
N GLU A 86 -0.03 4.48 0.16
CA GLU A 86 -1.02 5.49 0.52
C GLU A 86 -1.88 5.02 1.69
N GLY A 87 -2.04 5.90 2.69
CA GLY A 87 -2.89 5.69 3.86
C GLY A 87 -4.17 6.50 3.75
N GLY A 88 -5.29 5.95 4.23
CA GLY A 88 -6.61 6.62 4.18
C GLY A 88 -6.75 7.86 5.06
N SER A 89 -5.73 8.23 5.84
CA SER A 89 -5.82 9.22 6.92
C SER A 89 -5.70 10.68 6.44
N ILE A 90 -5.07 10.93 5.28
CA ILE A 90 -4.77 12.30 4.81
C ILE A 90 -6.07 13.05 4.47
N GLY A 91 -7.05 12.36 3.89
CA GLY A 91 -8.34 12.96 3.50
C GLY A 91 -9.15 13.51 4.68
N VAL A 92 -9.12 12.85 5.83
CA VAL A 92 -9.91 13.28 6.99
C VAL A 92 -9.29 14.51 7.67
N VAL A 93 -7.96 14.52 7.84
CA VAL A 93 -7.25 15.65 8.47
C VAL A 93 -7.36 16.92 7.62
N THR A 94 -7.24 16.78 6.30
CA THR A 94 -7.41 17.90 5.36
C THR A 94 -8.84 18.44 5.40
N LEU A 95 -9.87 17.59 5.46
CA LEU A 95 -11.25 18.05 5.61
C LEU A 95 -11.50 18.78 6.94
N VAL A 96 -11.01 18.25 8.06
CA VAL A 96 -11.18 18.90 9.38
C VAL A 96 -10.48 20.26 9.43
N THR A 97 -9.27 20.36 8.89
CA THR A 97 -8.51 21.62 8.82
C THR A 97 -9.20 22.66 7.92
N ILE A 98 -9.79 22.25 6.79
CA ILE A 98 -10.58 23.14 5.93
C ILE A 98 -11.84 23.64 6.66
N VAL A 99 -12.60 22.74 7.30
CA VAL A 99 -13.84 23.09 8.01
C VAL A 99 -13.54 24.05 9.17
N THR A 100 -12.52 23.76 9.97
CA THR A 100 -12.11 24.63 11.08
C THR A 100 -11.62 25.99 10.58
N CYS A 101 -10.79 26.04 9.53
CA CYS A 101 -10.39 27.30 8.90
C CYS A 101 -11.61 28.10 8.40
N ALA A 102 -12.55 27.45 7.71
CA ALA A 102 -13.75 28.10 7.20
C ALA A 102 -14.62 28.67 8.34
N TYR A 103 -14.80 27.92 9.42
CA TYR A 103 -15.52 28.35 10.62
C TYR A 103 -14.88 29.60 11.24
N LEU A 104 -13.56 29.60 11.45
CA LEU A 104 -12.83 30.73 12.02
C LEU A 104 -12.90 31.98 11.12
N ILE A 105 -12.80 31.81 9.79
CA ILE A 105 -12.94 32.90 8.83
C ILE A 105 -14.35 33.49 8.89
N GLN A 106 -15.38 32.65 8.98
CA GLN A 106 -16.77 33.07 9.11
C GLN A 106 -17.00 33.86 10.40
N GLU A 107 -16.45 33.39 11.53
CA GLU A 107 -16.57 34.06 12.82
C GLU A 107 -15.88 35.44 12.82
N ARG A 108 -14.67 35.53 12.25
CA ARG A 108 -13.99 36.83 12.06
C ARG A 108 -14.80 37.80 11.20
N LYS A 109 -15.38 37.33 10.08
CA LYS A 109 -16.26 38.14 9.23
C LYS A 109 -17.50 38.62 9.99
N LYS A 110 -18.12 37.74 10.79
CA LYS A 110 -19.29 38.06 11.61
C LYS A 110 -18.93 39.11 12.67
N LEU A 111 -17.80 38.96 13.35
CA LEU A 111 -17.30 39.95 14.32
C LEU A 111 -17.05 41.31 13.66
N HIS A 112 -16.46 41.35 12.47
CA HIS A 112 -16.24 42.59 11.71
C HIS A 112 -17.57 43.28 11.35
N SER A 113 -18.57 42.51 10.89
CA SER A 113 -19.90 43.04 10.56
C SER A 113 -20.65 43.54 11.80
N ILE A 114 -20.52 42.88 12.95
CA ILE A 114 -21.10 43.34 14.22
C ILE A 114 -20.41 44.63 14.68
N LYS A 115 -19.08 44.69 14.67
CA LYS A 115 -18.35 45.92 15.03
C LYS A 115 -18.83 47.09 14.17
N GLN A 116 -18.88 46.93 12.86
CA GLN A 116 -19.34 47.99 11.93
C GLN A 116 -20.79 48.45 12.15
N LYS A 117 -21.65 47.62 12.80
CA LYS A 117 -23.06 47.93 13.03
C LYS A 117 -23.34 48.55 14.41
N TYR A 118 -22.52 48.23 15.41
CA TYR A 118 -22.79 48.57 16.81
C TYR A 118 -21.72 49.45 17.47
N PHE A 119 -20.56 49.65 16.82
CA PHE A 119 -19.47 50.51 17.27
C PHE A 119 -18.99 51.39 16.12
#